data_AF-A0A2S9GRY0-F1
#
_entry.id   AF-A0A2S9GRY0-F1
#
_cell.length_a   1.000
_cell.length_b   1.000
_cell.length_c   1.000
_cell.angle_alpha   90.00
_cell.angle_beta   90.00
_cell.angle_gamma   90.00
#
_symmetry.space_group_name_H-M   'P 1'
#
loop_
_entity.id
_entity.type
_entity.pdbx_description
1 polymer ?
#
loop_
_entity_poly.entity_id
_entity_poly.type
_entity_poly.pdbx_seq_one_letter_code
_entity_poly.pdbx_strand_id
1 'polypeptide(L)' 'MPTFKELHRTAILTSIDVVSAVRQDHLTLATPCAGWTLADLLTHMTVQHHGFAAS' A
#
# COMPACT_ATOMS: atom_id res chain seq x y z
N MET A 1 -12.44 -19.59 9.85
CA MET A 1 -11.75 -18.30 10.11
C MET A 1 -10.77 -18.07 8.97
N PRO A 2 -10.67 -16.84 8.44
CA PRO A 2 -9.75 -16.55 7.36
C PRO A 2 -8.29 -16.66 7.84
N THR A 3 -7.42 -17.16 6.98
CA THR A 3 -5.98 -17.23 7.19
C THR A 3 -5.32 -15.86 7.06
N PHE A 4 -4.10 -15.70 7.58
CA PHE A 4 -3.32 -14.47 7.37
C PHE A 4 -3.09 -14.17 5.89
N LYS A 5 -2.95 -15.19 5.04
CA LYS A 5 -2.78 -15.01 3.60
C LYS A 5 -4.04 -14.47 2.91
N GLU A 6 -5.21 -14.94 3.32
CA GLU A 6 -6.49 -14.43 2.82
C GLU A 6 -6.74 -12.99 3.29
N LEU A 7 -6.46 -12.70 4.56
CA LEU A 7 -6.55 -11.33 5.09
C LEU A 7 -5.56 -10.38 4.39
N HIS A 8 -4.33 -10.83 4.16
CA HIS A 8 -3.33 -10.07 3.41
C HIS A 8 -3.82 -9.80 1.99
N ARG A 9 -4.29 -10.82 1.26
CA ARG A 9 -4.83 -10.65 -0.10
C ARG A 9 -5.96 -9.62 -0.14
N THR A 10 -6.89 -9.67 0.80
CA THR A 10 -7.98 -8.68 0.89
C THR A 10 -7.44 -7.28 1.12
N ALA A 11 -6.48 -7.10 2.04
CA ALA A 11 -5.87 -5.81 2.30
C ALA A 11 -5.16 -5.23 1.07
N ILE A 12 -4.46 -6.07 0.29
CA ILE A 12 -3.81 -5.68 -0.97
C ILE A 12 -4.85 -5.20 -1.98
N LEU A 13 -5.88 -6.01 -2.24
CA LEU A 13 -6.87 -5.70 -3.28
C LEU A 13 -7.62 -4.41 -2.95
N THR A 14 -8.04 -4.24 -1.69
CA THR A 14 -8.67 -2.99 -1.24
C THR A 14 -7.73 -1.80 -1.36
N SER A 15 -6.43 -1.97 -1.08
CA SER A 15 -5.45 -0.89 -1.23
C SER A 15 -5.24 -0.51 -2.69
N ILE A 16 -5.24 -1.49 -3.61
CA ILE A 16 -5.15 -1.25 -5.06
C ILE A 16 -6.34 -0.40 -5.53
N ASP A 17 -7.55 -0.70 -5.08
CA ASP A 17 -8.74 0.07 -5.46
C ASP A 17 -8.61 1.55 -5.05
N VAL A 18 -8.11 1.82 -3.84
CA VAL A 18 -7.86 3.20 -3.37
C VAL A 18 -6.75 3.88 -4.19
N VAL A 19 -5.65 3.17 -4.44
CA VAL A 19 -4.50 3.71 -5.18
C VAL A 19 -4.84 3.95 -6.66
N SER A 20 -5.81 3.23 -7.22
CA SER A 20 -6.26 3.42 -8.61
C SER A 20 -6.78 4.83 -8.92
N ALA A 21 -7.24 5.56 -7.90
CA ALA A 21 -7.71 6.94 -8.02
C ALA A 21 -6.59 7.99 -7.86
N VAL A 22 -5.35 7.57 -7.57
CA VAL A 22 -4.21 8.46 -7.35
C VAL A 22 -3.71 8.99 -8.69
N ARG A 23 -3.55 10.32 -8.76
CA ARG A 23 -2.94 11.03 -9.88
C ARG A 23 -1.48 11.36 -9.56
N GLN A 24 -0.69 11.63 -10.58
CA GLN A 24 0.75 11.90 -10.42
C GLN A 24 1.03 13.09 -9.49
N ASP A 25 0.21 14.13 -9.52
CA ASP A 25 0.30 15.31 -8.66
C ASP A 25 -0.04 15.02 -7.19
N HIS A 26 -0.78 13.95 -6.90
CA HIS A 26 -1.05 13.52 -5.54
C HIS A 26 0.17 12.88 -4.87
N LEU A 27 1.16 12.42 -5.65
CA LEU A 27 2.32 11.70 -5.11
C LEU A 27 3.17 12.55 -4.16
N THR A 28 3.12 13.87 -4.27
CA THR A 28 3.86 14.79 -3.40
C THR A 28 3.06 15.23 -2.16
N LEU A 29 1.81 14.79 -2.01
CA LEU A 29 0.99 15.16 -0.85
C LEU A 29 1.50 14.46 0.41
N ALA A 30 1.49 15.18 1.53
CA ALA A 30 1.84 14.64 2.83
C ALA A 30 0.82 13.57 3.27
N THR A 31 1.32 12.56 3.98
CA THR A 31 0.50 11.50 4.59
C THR A 31 0.47 11.65 6.11
N PRO A 32 -0.40 10.93 6.83
CA PRO A 32 -0.34 10.83 8.28
C PRO A 32 0.96 10.19 8.80
N CYS A 33 1.71 9.47 7.95
CA CYS A 33 3.06 9.02 8.28
C CYS A 33 3.99 10.23 8.24
N ALA A 34 4.41 10.68 9.43
CA ALA A 34 5.16 11.92 9.58
C ALA A 34 6.40 11.98 8.67
N GLY A 35 6.50 13.03 7.86
CA GLY A 35 7.60 13.25 6.94
C GLY A 35 7.52 12.47 5.63
N TRP A 36 6.45 11.69 5.39
CA TRP A 36 6.30 10.89 4.17
C TRP A 36 5.29 11.52 3.21
N THR A 37 5.70 11.61 1.96
CA THR A 37 4.79 11.84 0.83
C THR A 37 4.02 10.57 0.51
N LEU A 38 2.97 10.69 -0.31
CA LEU A 38 2.25 9.53 -0.80
C LEU A 38 3.17 8.59 -1.60
N ALA A 39 4.13 9.10 -2.36
CA ALA A 39 5.13 8.27 -3.04
C ALA A 39 5.97 7.43 -2.06
N ASP A 40 6.40 8.03 -0.95
CA ASP A 40 7.18 7.33 0.09
C ASP A 40 6.37 6.20 0.72
N LEU A 41 5.10 6.48 1.05
CA LEU A 41 4.20 5.49 1.62
C LEU A 41 3.92 4.33 0.65
N LEU A 42 3.65 4.61 -0.62
CA LEU A 42 3.39 3.57 -1.62
C LEU A 42 4.64 2.69 -1.87
N THR A 43 5.82 3.31 -1.88
CA THR A 43 7.10 2.58 -1.98
C THR A 43 7.27 1.64 -0.80
N HIS A 44 7.00 2.12 0.42
CA HIS A 44 7.05 1.31 1.64
C HIS A 44 6.09 0.11 1.59
N MET A 45 4.83 0.33 1.21
CA MET A 45 3.82 -0.74 1.11
C MET A 45 4.22 -1.80 0.08
N THR A 46 4.75 -1.39 -1.08
CA THR A 46 5.18 -2.30 -2.15
C THR A 46 6.27 -3.25 -1.68
N VAL A 47 7.27 -2.76 -0.92
CA VAL A 47 8.34 -3.60 -0.35
C VAL A 47 7.79 -4.63 0.64
N GLN A 48 6.84 -4.23 1.50
CA GLN A 48 6.20 -5.16 2.45
C GLN A 48 5.45 -6.29 1.73
N HIS A 49 4.78 -5.97 0.62
CA HIS A 49 4.02 -6.94 -0.17
C HIS A 49 4.94 -7.96 -0.85
N HIS A 50 6.08 -7.51 -1.41
CA HIS A 50 7.09 -8.42 -1.95
C HIS A 50 7.65 -9.38 -0.89
N GLY A 51 7.87 -8.89 0.35
CA GLY A 51 8.31 -9.73 1.46
C GLY A 51 7.30 -10.82 1.82
N PHE A 52 6.00 -10.52 1.79
CA PHE A 52 4.93 -11.48 2.10
C PHE A 52 4.67 -12.48 0.95
N ALA A 53 4.94 -12.09 -0.30
CA ALA A 53 4.82 -12.96 -1.46
C ALA A 53 6.00 -13.94 -1.60
N ALA A 54 7.16 -13.61 -1.03
CA ALA A 54 8.36 -14.43 -1.04
C ALA A 54 8.43 -15.49 0.10
N SER A 55 7.43 -15.49 1.00
CA SER A 55 7.35 -16.38 2.19
C SER A 55 6.32 -17.50 2.05
#